data_AF-A0A958Y1T3-F1
#
_entry.id   AF-A0A958Y1T3-F1
#
_cell.length_a   1.000
_cell.length_b   1.000
_cell.length_c   1.000
_cell.angle_alpha   90.00
_cell.angle_beta   90.00
_cell.angle_gamma   90.00
#
_symmetry.space_group_name_H-M   'P 1'
#
loop_
_entity.id
_entity.type
_entity.pdbx_description
1 polymer ?
#
loop_
_entity_poly.entity_id
_entity_poly.type
_entity_poly.pdbx_seq_one_letter_code
_entity_poly.pdbx_strand_id
1 'polypeptide(L)'
;MSNKISLHIGINEVDPGHYLSSKDKGWKGELDGCESDALAMKAMATAHGFQASALLTRQATRKAVQAAIREAARTLPPGGHFLLTYSGHGSQVRDVSGDELEDADLVLASPSKSQKQELGAKGFSFGEEPASTEAVSDNRDETWCLYDKQLLDDELWALWAEFQEGVNILIFSDSCHSGTVSKGLEETLTAGQEGMQPRIVPRATLGFTYRTHKDFYDGLQLRPDEPRPVVKARVRLFSGCLDQQSSFEDTESDPPQGYFTRSVLKALEEGAFANYDEFFERIKANLDPGAALLQTPHHTVFGGKDGKGDGRLPFFGF
;
A
#
# COMPACT_ATOMS: atom_id res chain seq x y z
N MET A 1 -5.07 9.76 29.62
CA MET A 1 -4.61 9.78 28.21
C MET A 1 -5.35 8.66 27.48
N SER A 2 -5.73 8.86 26.21
CA SER A 2 -6.36 7.78 25.45
C SER A 2 -5.33 6.69 25.14
N ASN A 3 -5.68 5.43 25.39
CA ASN A 3 -4.86 4.28 24.98
C ASN A 3 -5.17 3.84 23.54
N LYS A 4 -6.05 4.57 22.83
CA LYS A 4 -6.45 4.29 21.45
C LYS A 4 -6.38 5.57 20.61
N ILE A 5 -5.51 5.59 19.60
CA ILE A 5 -5.36 6.70 18.66
C ILE A 5 -5.57 6.18 17.25
N SER A 6 -6.28 6.92 16.40
CA SER A 6 -6.38 6.56 14.99
C SER A 6 -6.12 7.73 14.05
N LEU A 7 -5.53 7.40 12.90
CA LEU A 7 -5.24 8.30 11.80
C LEU A 7 -5.82 7.68 10.52
N HIS A 8 -6.62 8.47 9.80
CA HIS A 8 -7.28 8.04 8.58
C HIS A 8 -6.89 8.95 7.42
N ILE A 9 -6.24 8.39 6.40
CA ILE A 9 -5.67 9.13 5.28
C ILE A 9 -6.46 8.75 4.02
N GLY A 10 -6.99 9.76 3.33
CA GLY A 10 -7.76 9.59 2.09
C GLY A 10 -7.33 10.63 1.08
N ILE A 11 -6.96 10.21 -0.13
CA ILE A 11 -6.35 11.10 -1.13
C ILE A 11 -7.03 10.93 -2.48
N ASN A 12 -7.87 11.91 -2.84
CA ASN A 12 -8.60 11.94 -4.10
C ASN A 12 -7.84 12.67 -5.22
N GLU A 13 -6.85 13.49 -4.88
CA GLU A 13 -5.94 14.12 -5.84
C GLU A 13 -4.57 14.34 -5.20
N VAL A 14 -3.54 14.43 -6.04
CA VAL A 14 -2.16 14.77 -5.68
C VAL A 14 -1.74 16.12 -6.27
N ASP A 15 -0.63 16.69 -5.79
CA ASP A 15 -0.08 17.94 -6.29
C ASP A 15 0.52 17.76 -7.70
N PRO A 16 -0.10 18.32 -8.76
CA PRO A 16 0.43 18.23 -10.12
C PRO A 16 1.73 19.02 -10.30
N GLY A 17 2.17 19.81 -9.31
CA GLY A 17 3.49 20.44 -9.29
C GLY A 17 4.63 19.47 -8.96
N HIS A 18 4.33 18.33 -8.33
CA HIS A 18 5.31 17.29 -7.99
C HIS A 18 5.11 16.01 -8.81
N TYR A 19 3.86 15.58 -9.00
CA TYR A 19 3.56 14.41 -9.81
C TYR A 19 3.38 14.80 -11.27
N LEU A 20 4.13 14.16 -12.17
CA LEU A 20 4.27 14.62 -13.55
C LEU A 20 3.85 13.55 -14.57
N SER A 21 2.90 13.85 -15.45
CA SER A 21 2.50 12.97 -16.57
C SER A 21 3.43 13.09 -17.78
N SER A 22 4.17 14.19 -17.89
CA SER A 22 5.26 14.40 -18.85
C SER A 22 6.26 15.40 -18.29
N LYS A 23 7.34 15.69 -19.02
CA LYS A 23 8.38 16.65 -18.59
C LYS A 23 7.81 18.02 -18.16
N ASP A 24 6.75 18.48 -18.82
CA ASP A 24 6.20 19.83 -18.63
C ASP A 24 4.71 19.81 -18.21
N LYS A 25 4.18 18.64 -17.82
CA LYS A 25 2.76 18.47 -17.48
C LYS A 25 2.59 17.71 -16.18
N GLY A 26 1.87 18.31 -15.24
CA GLY A 26 1.46 17.66 -14.00
C GLY A 26 0.46 16.51 -14.20
N TRP A 27 0.35 15.66 -13.20
CA TRP A 27 -0.65 14.61 -13.06
C TRP A 27 -1.39 14.82 -11.74
N LYS A 28 -2.72 14.85 -11.80
CA LYS A 28 -3.54 15.10 -10.61
C LYS A 28 -3.93 13.84 -9.83
N GLY A 29 -3.82 12.65 -10.44
CA GLY A 29 -4.21 11.40 -9.80
C GLY A 29 -5.62 11.42 -9.21
N GLU A 30 -6.60 11.78 -10.05
CA GLU A 30 -8.00 11.91 -9.63
C GLU A 30 -8.56 10.52 -9.27
N LEU A 31 -9.09 10.41 -8.04
CA LEU A 31 -9.85 9.30 -7.46
C LEU A 31 -11.07 9.90 -6.75
N ASP A 32 -12.14 9.12 -6.58
CA ASP A 32 -13.41 9.61 -6.04
C ASP A 32 -13.69 9.09 -4.62
N GLY A 33 -13.22 7.89 -4.28
CA GLY A 33 -13.65 7.17 -3.07
C GLY A 33 -12.72 7.27 -1.86
N CYS A 34 -11.52 7.86 -2.00
CA CYS A 34 -10.50 7.75 -0.95
C CYS A 34 -10.78 8.63 0.28
N GLU A 35 -11.31 9.84 0.10
CA GLU A 35 -11.76 10.66 1.22
C GLU A 35 -12.95 10.02 1.96
N SER A 36 -13.86 9.39 1.21
CA SER A 36 -15.00 8.65 1.75
C SER A 36 -14.56 7.47 2.62
N ASP A 37 -13.59 6.68 2.14
CA ASP A 37 -12.95 5.60 2.91
C ASP A 37 -12.41 6.11 4.25
N ALA A 38 -11.62 7.19 4.21
CA ALA A 38 -10.98 7.74 5.40
C ALA A 38 -12.01 8.26 6.42
N LEU A 39 -13.07 8.92 5.94
CA LEU A 39 -14.14 9.42 6.80
C LEU A 39 -14.98 8.29 7.41
N ALA A 40 -15.29 7.24 6.64
CA ALA A 40 -16.03 6.08 7.12
C ALA A 40 -15.23 5.31 8.17
N MET A 41 -13.95 5.03 7.92
CA MET A 41 -13.06 4.40 8.89
C MET A 41 -12.87 5.27 10.15
N LYS A 42 -12.79 6.60 10.01
CA LYS A 42 -12.75 7.52 11.14
C LYS A 42 -14.01 7.47 11.99
N ALA A 43 -15.19 7.44 11.36
CA ALA A 43 -16.46 7.31 12.07
C ALA A 43 -16.51 6.00 12.84
N MET A 44 -16.10 4.90 12.20
CA MET A 44 -16.00 3.58 12.82
C MET A 44 -15.07 3.61 14.06
N ALA A 45 -13.85 4.12 13.89
CA ALA A 45 -12.87 4.19 14.96
C ALA A 45 -13.36 5.05 16.14
N THR A 46 -14.00 6.18 15.85
CA THR A 46 -14.61 7.04 16.87
C THR A 46 -15.66 6.29 17.67
N ALA A 47 -16.54 5.52 17.01
CA ALA A 47 -17.54 4.70 17.67
C ALA A 47 -16.95 3.64 18.62
N HIS A 48 -15.69 3.23 18.38
CA HIS A 48 -14.96 2.25 19.20
C HIS A 48 -13.94 2.88 20.17
N GLY A 49 -14.11 4.18 20.45
CA GLY A 49 -13.37 4.89 21.49
C GLY A 49 -11.95 5.31 21.10
N PHE A 50 -11.62 5.34 19.81
CA PHE A 50 -10.37 5.92 19.35
C PHE A 50 -10.44 7.46 19.38
N GLN A 51 -9.33 8.08 19.77
CA GLN A 51 -9.08 9.48 19.44
C GLN A 51 -8.73 9.57 17.95
N ALA A 52 -9.74 9.77 17.12
CA ALA A 52 -9.65 9.64 15.68
C ALA A 52 -9.42 10.97 14.96
N SER A 53 -8.46 10.99 14.03
CA SER A 53 -8.13 12.13 13.17
C SER A 53 -8.12 11.70 11.70
N ALA A 54 -8.31 12.66 10.79
CA ALA A 54 -8.20 12.41 9.36
C ALA A 54 -7.33 13.46 8.68
N LEU A 55 -6.58 13.03 7.66
CA LEU A 55 -5.85 13.89 6.73
C LEU A 55 -6.38 13.60 5.33
N LEU A 56 -7.08 14.56 4.75
CA LEU A 56 -7.73 14.43 3.45
C LEU A 56 -6.96 15.20 2.39
N THR A 57 -6.65 14.55 1.28
CA THR A 57 -6.07 15.14 0.06
C THR A 57 -4.99 16.17 0.42
N ARG A 58 -5.26 17.47 0.27
CA ARG A 58 -4.28 18.56 0.50
C ARG A 58 -3.68 18.59 1.90
N GLN A 59 -4.37 18.04 2.90
CA GLN A 59 -3.89 17.95 4.26
C GLN A 59 -2.93 16.75 4.46
N ALA A 60 -3.09 15.70 3.66
CA ALA A 60 -2.30 14.48 3.69
C ALA A 60 -0.94 14.70 3.01
N THR A 61 -0.12 15.59 3.58
CA THR A 61 1.27 15.80 3.18
C THR A 61 2.19 14.83 3.94
N ARG A 62 3.38 14.53 3.40
CA ARG A 62 4.43 13.76 4.10
C ARG A 62 4.65 14.26 5.51
N LYS A 63 4.85 15.57 5.65
CA LYS A 63 5.12 16.19 6.95
C LYS A 63 3.96 15.97 7.93
N ALA A 64 2.72 16.15 7.49
CA ALA A 64 1.54 15.99 8.34
C ALA A 64 1.34 14.54 8.77
N VAL A 65 1.45 13.59 7.83
CA VAL A 65 1.31 12.15 8.10
C VAL A 65 2.39 11.68 9.08
N GLN A 66 3.66 11.98 8.80
CA GLN A 66 4.77 11.62 9.68
C GLN A 66 4.60 12.26 11.08
N ALA A 67 4.20 13.53 11.15
CA ALA A 67 3.98 14.19 12.44
C ALA A 67 2.87 13.53 13.26
N ALA A 68 1.76 13.14 12.63
CA ALA A 68 0.66 12.45 13.29
C ALA A 68 1.05 11.06 13.79
N ILE A 69 1.81 10.29 12.99
CA ILE A 69 2.32 8.97 13.41
C ILE A 69 3.29 9.11 14.59
N ARG A 70 4.25 10.05 14.51
CA ARG A 70 5.19 10.33 15.61
C ARG A 70 4.48 10.78 16.89
N GLU A 71 3.40 11.54 16.77
CA GLU A 71 2.61 11.95 17.92
C GLU A 71 1.92 10.76 18.59
N ALA A 72 1.40 9.81 17.79
CA ALA A 72 0.86 8.56 18.32
C ALA A 72 1.96 7.73 19.03
N ALA A 73 3.15 7.64 18.44
CA ALA A 73 4.31 6.93 19.02
C ALA A 73 4.75 7.53 20.37
N ARG A 74 4.75 8.86 20.50
CA ARG A 74 5.05 9.56 21.76
C ARG A 74 3.97 9.38 22.82
N THR A 75 2.71 9.29 22.40
CA THR A 75 1.56 9.33 23.32
C THR A 75 1.16 7.95 23.84
N LEU A 76 1.24 6.91 22.99
CA LEU A 76 0.72 5.59 23.34
C LEU A 76 1.66 4.86 24.32
N PRO A 77 1.15 4.39 25.47
CA PRO A 77 1.91 3.54 26.38
C PRO A 77 1.98 2.09 25.84
N PRO A 78 2.82 1.22 26.43
CA PRO A 78 2.77 -0.22 26.18
C PRO A 78 1.34 -0.77 26.36
N GLY A 79 0.88 -1.58 25.41
CA GLY A 79 -0.50 -2.05 25.34
C GLY A 79 -1.49 -1.07 24.68
N GLY A 80 -1.04 0.14 24.30
CA GLY A 80 -1.82 1.08 23.50
C GLY A 80 -2.12 0.56 22.09
N HIS A 81 -3.10 1.17 21.45
CA HIS A 81 -3.58 0.79 20.12
C HIS A 81 -3.48 1.98 19.17
N PHE A 82 -2.77 1.80 18.06
CA PHE A 82 -2.75 2.72 16.95
C PHE A 82 -3.47 2.08 15.75
N LEU A 83 -4.48 2.75 15.22
CA LEU A 83 -5.15 2.35 13.97
C LEU A 83 -4.79 3.35 12.89
N LEU A 84 -4.20 2.86 11.80
CA LEU A 84 -3.91 3.64 10.61
C LEU A 84 -4.71 3.11 9.44
N THR A 85 -5.34 4.00 8.69
CA THR A 85 -5.93 3.64 7.39
C THR A 85 -5.37 4.54 6.32
N TYR A 86 -5.02 3.95 5.19
CA TYR A 86 -4.60 4.66 4.00
C TYR A 86 -5.48 4.25 2.82
N SER A 87 -6.01 5.23 2.13
CA SER A 87 -6.76 5.08 0.90
C SER A 87 -6.25 6.10 -0.12
N GLY A 88 -5.82 5.62 -1.27
CA GLY A 88 -5.19 6.43 -2.30
C GLY A 88 -4.31 5.61 -3.24
N HIS A 89 -3.57 6.31 -4.09
CA HIS A 89 -2.62 5.69 -5.00
C HIS A 89 -1.40 5.10 -4.27
N GLY A 90 -1.05 3.86 -4.56
CA GLY A 90 0.29 3.34 -4.24
C GLY A 90 1.19 3.36 -5.47
N SER A 91 2.49 3.35 -5.22
CA SER A 91 3.52 3.56 -6.23
C SER A 91 4.80 2.80 -5.86
N GLN A 92 5.82 2.92 -6.70
CA GLN A 92 7.14 2.35 -6.50
C GLN A 92 8.21 3.38 -6.91
N VAL A 93 9.24 3.51 -6.09
CA VAL A 93 10.48 4.20 -6.43
C VAL A 93 11.53 3.15 -6.81
N ARG A 94 12.44 3.50 -7.72
CA ARG A 94 13.54 2.59 -8.05
C ARG A 94 14.44 2.46 -6.82
N ASP A 95 14.63 1.26 -6.32
CA ASP A 95 15.59 1.00 -5.25
C ASP A 95 17.01 1.19 -5.82
N VAL A 96 17.77 2.10 -5.20
CA VAL A 96 19.20 2.32 -5.45
C VAL A 96 20.06 1.87 -4.26
N SER A 97 19.43 1.38 -3.20
CA SER A 97 20.07 0.84 -2.01
C SER A 97 20.38 -0.65 -2.17
N GLY A 98 19.53 -1.45 -2.80
CA GLY A 98 19.73 -2.90 -2.95
C GLY A 98 19.51 -3.67 -1.65
N ASP A 99 18.66 -3.17 -0.74
CA ASP A 99 18.25 -3.90 0.46
C ASP A 99 17.15 -4.94 0.19
N GLU A 100 16.50 -4.85 -0.98
CA GLU A 100 15.67 -5.88 -1.58
C GLU A 100 16.56 -6.88 -2.36
N LEU A 101 16.33 -8.20 -2.18
CA LEU A 101 17.20 -9.25 -2.72
C LEU A 101 17.38 -9.16 -4.25
N GLU A 102 18.64 -9.15 -4.70
CA GLU A 102 19.03 -9.04 -6.12
C GLU A 102 18.54 -10.23 -6.97
N ASP A 103 17.81 -9.95 -8.05
CA ASP A 103 17.86 -10.73 -9.29
C ASP A 103 17.88 -9.79 -10.52
N ALA A 104 18.74 -10.11 -11.48
CA ALA A 104 19.39 -9.18 -12.41
C ALA A 104 18.54 -8.48 -13.50
N ASP A 105 18.96 -7.24 -13.81
CA ASP A 105 18.88 -6.51 -15.09
C ASP A 105 17.51 -6.24 -15.75
N LEU A 106 16.84 -5.15 -15.35
CA LEU A 106 15.90 -4.43 -16.23
C LEU A 106 16.58 -3.27 -16.97
N VAL A 107 17.30 -3.61 -18.03
CA VAL A 107 17.81 -2.66 -19.03
C VAL A 107 16.63 -2.04 -19.79
N LEU A 108 16.30 -0.77 -19.49
CA LEU A 108 15.65 0.09 -20.47
C LEU A 108 16.72 0.74 -21.34
N ALA A 109 17.04 0.11 -22.47
CA ALA A 109 17.66 0.76 -23.61
C ALA A 109 16.87 0.42 -24.89
N SER A 110 16.33 1.45 -25.53
CA SER A 110 15.63 1.39 -26.82
C SER A 110 16.62 1.19 -28.00
N PRO A 111 16.17 1.00 -29.26
CA PRO A 111 16.54 -0.15 -30.11
C PRO A 111 17.60 0.17 -31.20
N SER A 112 18.13 -0.87 -31.89
CA SER A 112 18.62 -0.69 -33.27
C SER A 112 18.55 -1.94 -34.16
N LYS A 113 18.43 -1.65 -35.46
CA LYS A 113 18.25 -2.57 -36.60
C LYS A 113 19.57 -3.23 -37.00
N SER A 114 19.76 -4.52 -36.71
CA SER A 114 20.58 -5.45 -37.52
C SER A 114 20.76 -6.75 -36.75
N GLN A 115 20.75 -7.89 -37.46
CA GLN A 115 20.97 -9.26 -36.98
C GLN A 115 19.68 -9.94 -36.45
N LYS A 116 18.60 -10.08 -37.23
CA LYS A 116 18.40 -11.20 -38.17
C LYS A 116 19.47 -12.29 -38.12
N GLN A 117 18.96 -13.53 -38.01
CA GLN A 117 19.54 -14.80 -38.49
C GLN A 117 20.11 -15.70 -37.39
N GLU A 118 19.63 -16.95 -37.43
CA GLU A 118 20.05 -18.12 -36.64
C GLU A 118 19.43 -18.30 -35.25
N LEU A 119 18.22 -18.85 -35.22
CA LEU A 119 17.81 -19.89 -34.25
C LEU A 119 16.75 -20.78 -34.92
N GLY A 120 17.08 -21.26 -36.12
CA GLY A 120 16.66 -22.58 -36.56
C GLY A 120 17.72 -23.57 -36.09
N ALA A 121 17.29 -24.73 -35.61
CA ALA A 121 18.12 -25.84 -35.13
C ALA A 121 18.66 -25.72 -33.70
N LYS A 122 17.87 -26.20 -32.74
CA LYS A 122 18.22 -27.36 -31.89
C LYS A 122 17.03 -27.68 -30.99
N GLY A 123 16.46 -28.87 -31.18
CA GLY A 123 15.35 -29.36 -30.38
C GLY A 123 15.72 -29.41 -28.89
N PHE A 124 14.79 -28.95 -28.06
CA PHE A 124 14.83 -29.12 -26.61
C PHE A 124 13.45 -29.58 -26.16
N SER A 125 13.41 -30.74 -25.51
CA SER A 125 12.24 -31.34 -24.87
C SER A 125 11.91 -30.59 -23.58
N PHE A 126 10.62 -30.36 -23.33
CA PHE A 126 10.10 -29.84 -22.07
C PHE A 126 10.27 -30.88 -20.96
N GLY A 127 11.14 -30.58 -19.99
CA GLY A 127 11.25 -31.29 -18.72
C GLY A 127 10.30 -30.69 -17.67
N GLU A 128 9.90 -31.53 -16.72
CA GLU A 128 8.90 -31.32 -15.67
C GLU A 128 9.01 -29.99 -14.91
N GLU A 129 7.85 -29.42 -14.53
CA GLU A 129 7.74 -28.22 -13.70
C GLU A 129 8.40 -28.41 -12.33
N PRO A 130 9.27 -27.49 -11.89
CA PRO A 130 9.61 -27.38 -10.48
C PRO A 130 8.55 -26.56 -9.75
N ALA A 131 8.12 -27.11 -8.62
CA ALA A 131 7.33 -26.42 -7.61
C ALA A 131 8.09 -25.20 -7.02
N SER A 132 7.32 -24.23 -6.51
CA SER A 132 7.70 -22.95 -5.89
C SER A 132 8.28 -21.89 -6.82
N THR A 133 7.40 -21.07 -7.39
CA THR A 133 7.74 -19.72 -7.85
C THR A 133 7.78 -18.80 -6.63
N GLU A 134 8.96 -18.60 -6.05
CA GLU A 134 9.21 -17.43 -5.22
C GLU A 134 8.95 -16.17 -6.06
N ALA A 135 8.24 -15.20 -5.49
CA ALA A 135 7.93 -13.96 -6.17
C ALA A 135 9.24 -13.25 -6.54
N VAL A 136 9.41 -12.95 -7.83
CA VAL A 136 10.52 -12.12 -8.32
C VAL A 136 10.35 -10.74 -7.69
N SER A 137 11.17 -10.42 -6.69
CA SER A 137 11.28 -9.07 -6.12
C SER A 137 11.75 -8.13 -7.23
N ASP A 138 11.00 -7.06 -7.50
CA ASP A 138 11.27 -6.17 -8.63
C ASP A 138 12.27 -5.03 -8.29
N ASN A 139 13.02 -5.16 -7.19
CA ASN A 139 14.06 -4.24 -6.71
C ASN A 139 13.58 -2.77 -6.70
N ARG A 140 12.46 -2.53 -6.01
CA ARG A 140 11.77 -1.24 -5.93
C ARG A 140 11.11 -1.05 -4.57
N ASP A 141 11.30 0.12 -3.98
CA ASP A 141 10.64 0.49 -2.73
C ASP A 141 9.18 0.82 -2.98
N GLU A 142 8.30 0.26 -2.16
CA GLU A 142 6.89 0.56 -2.22
C GLU A 142 6.59 1.90 -1.58
N THR A 143 5.65 2.66 -2.15
CA THR A 143 5.30 3.98 -1.62
C THR A 143 3.81 4.25 -1.58
N TRP A 144 3.42 5.05 -0.60
CA TRP A 144 2.12 5.74 -0.58
C TRP A 144 2.26 7.10 -1.29
N CYS A 145 1.42 7.37 -2.28
CA CYS A 145 1.38 8.68 -2.91
C CYS A 145 0.61 9.65 -2.02
N LEU A 146 1.33 10.40 -1.19
CA LEU A 146 0.75 11.50 -0.42
C LEU A 146 0.55 12.73 -1.32
N TYR A 147 -0.23 13.70 -0.87
CA TYR A 147 -0.59 14.86 -1.70
C TYR A 147 0.62 15.58 -2.26
N ASP A 148 1.61 15.87 -1.42
CA ASP A 148 2.78 16.62 -1.82
C ASP A 148 3.83 15.74 -2.51
N LYS A 149 4.04 14.50 -2.04
CA LYS A 149 5.14 13.59 -2.45
C LYS A 149 4.85 12.14 -2.04
N GLN A 150 5.57 11.18 -2.62
CA GLN A 150 5.48 9.77 -2.20
C GLN A 150 6.12 9.59 -0.81
N LEU A 151 5.60 8.70 0.04
CA LEU A 151 6.16 8.26 1.32
C LEU A 151 6.63 6.81 1.20
N LEU A 152 7.91 6.55 1.46
CA LEU A 152 8.52 5.22 1.30
C LEU A 152 8.14 4.30 2.46
N ASP A 153 8.05 3.01 2.17
CA ASP A 153 7.92 1.92 3.13
C ASP A 153 9.03 1.91 4.19
N ASP A 154 10.28 2.21 3.82
CA ASP A 154 11.40 2.39 4.74
C ASP A 154 11.15 3.51 5.77
N GLU A 155 10.54 4.60 5.33
CA GLU A 155 10.19 5.68 6.24
C GLU A 155 9.05 5.28 7.17
N LEU A 156 8.07 4.52 6.66
CA LEU A 156 7.02 3.92 7.48
C LEU A 156 7.63 2.94 8.49
N TRP A 157 8.60 2.13 8.07
CA TRP A 157 9.32 1.19 8.92
C TRP A 157 10.05 1.90 10.06
N ALA A 158 10.78 2.98 9.73
CA ALA A 158 11.43 3.83 10.71
C ALA A 158 10.43 4.43 11.70
N LEU A 159 9.25 4.87 11.23
CA LEU A 159 8.18 5.36 12.10
C LEU A 159 7.61 4.27 13.03
N TRP A 160 7.44 3.03 12.55
CA TRP A 160 7.00 1.91 13.39
C TRP A 160 8.00 1.60 14.49
N ALA A 161 9.29 1.77 14.22
CA ALA A 161 10.36 1.59 15.19
C ALA A 161 10.39 2.67 16.30
N GLU A 162 9.74 3.82 16.10
CA GLU A 162 9.59 4.86 17.13
C GLU A 162 8.58 4.47 18.23
N PHE A 163 7.67 3.53 17.97
CA PHE A 163 6.68 3.10 18.96
C PHE A 163 7.30 2.25 20.07
N GLN A 164 6.77 2.40 21.30
CA GLN A 164 7.20 1.60 22.44
C GLN A 164 6.89 0.11 22.27
N GLU A 165 7.68 -0.73 22.94
CA GLU A 165 7.43 -2.17 22.98
C GLU A 165 6.03 -2.48 23.50
N GLY A 166 5.32 -3.39 22.81
CA GLY A 166 3.98 -3.82 23.19
C GLY A 166 2.86 -2.86 22.80
N VAL A 167 3.13 -1.75 22.10
CA VAL A 167 2.09 -1.04 21.35
C VAL A 167 1.63 -1.92 20.20
N ASN A 168 0.33 -1.90 19.92
CA ASN A 168 -0.28 -2.66 18.84
C ASN A 168 -0.73 -1.71 17.72
N ILE A 169 -0.28 -1.95 16.50
CA ILE A 169 -0.53 -1.12 15.32
C ILE A 169 -1.37 -1.93 14.32
N LEU A 170 -2.56 -1.45 13.98
CA LEU A 170 -3.35 -1.94 12.84
C LEU A 170 -3.16 -1.02 11.67
N ILE A 171 -3.01 -1.60 10.49
CA ILE A 171 -2.98 -0.86 9.25
C ILE A 171 -3.98 -1.49 8.28
N PHE A 172 -4.86 -0.67 7.71
CA PHE A 172 -5.61 -1.02 6.50
C PHE A 172 -5.11 -0.15 5.36
N SER A 173 -4.52 -0.76 4.33
CA SER A 173 -4.01 -0.06 3.16
C SER A 173 -4.85 -0.43 1.94
N ASP A 174 -5.78 0.44 1.58
CA ASP A 174 -6.61 0.30 0.38
C ASP A 174 -5.95 1.03 -0.80
N SER A 175 -4.82 0.47 -1.25
CA SER A 175 -3.96 1.01 -2.30
C SER A 175 -3.25 -0.10 -3.09
N CYS A 176 -2.76 0.22 -4.30
CA CYS A 176 -1.97 -0.71 -5.13
C CYS A 176 -0.47 -0.41 -5.08
N HIS A 177 0.39 -1.41 -4.94
CA HIS A 177 1.84 -1.24 -5.20
C HIS A 177 2.08 -1.33 -6.71
N SER A 178 2.71 -0.36 -7.37
CA SER A 178 2.73 -0.32 -8.85
C SER A 178 3.74 -1.30 -9.50
N GLY A 179 3.66 -2.62 -9.27
CA GLY A 179 4.65 -3.63 -9.72
C GLY A 179 4.22 -4.56 -10.89
N THR A 180 5.22 -4.97 -11.70
CA THR A 180 5.25 -5.94 -12.84
C THR A 180 4.38 -5.74 -14.09
N VAL A 181 4.88 -6.21 -15.27
CA VAL A 181 4.24 -6.13 -16.62
C VAL A 181 2.77 -6.58 -16.60
N SER A 182 2.45 -7.55 -15.76
CA SER A 182 1.12 -8.13 -15.52
C SER A 182 0.04 -7.07 -15.22
N LYS A 183 0.36 -5.97 -14.53
CA LYS A 183 -0.61 -4.89 -14.25
C LYS A 183 -0.99 -4.06 -15.47
N GLY A 184 -0.14 -4.00 -16.50
CA GLY A 184 -0.52 -3.38 -17.77
C GLY A 184 -1.62 -4.17 -18.50
N LEU A 185 -1.71 -5.49 -18.24
CA LEU A 185 -2.81 -6.32 -18.69
C LEU A 185 -4.06 -6.07 -17.84
N GLU A 186 -3.91 -5.92 -16.51
CA GLU A 186 -5.02 -5.58 -15.60
C GLU A 186 -5.68 -4.23 -15.96
N GLU A 187 -4.89 -3.17 -16.19
CA GLU A 187 -5.38 -1.88 -16.72
C GLU A 187 -6.19 -2.05 -18.01
N THR A 188 -5.76 -2.98 -18.88
CA THR A 188 -6.45 -3.29 -20.14
C THR A 188 -7.73 -4.11 -19.92
N LEU A 189 -7.74 -5.02 -18.95
CA LEU A 189 -8.90 -5.84 -18.60
C LEU A 189 -9.99 -5.03 -17.90
N THR A 190 -9.60 -4.04 -17.09
CA THR A 190 -10.52 -3.13 -16.40
C THR A 190 -10.95 -1.96 -17.28
N ALA A 191 -10.21 -1.66 -18.35
CA ALA A 191 -10.59 -0.68 -19.37
C ALA A 191 -11.87 -1.13 -20.09
N GLY A 192 -13.03 -0.83 -19.49
CA GLY A 192 -14.35 -1.20 -19.99
C GLY A 192 -15.34 -1.67 -18.92
N GLN A 193 -14.92 -1.85 -17.67
CA GLN A 193 -15.85 -2.06 -16.56
C GLN A 193 -16.28 -0.70 -16.02
N GLU A 194 -17.49 -0.26 -16.39
CA GLU A 194 -18.10 0.94 -15.81
C GLU A 194 -18.17 0.80 -14.28
N GLY A 195 -17.89 1.89 -13.57
CA GLY A 195 -17.95 1.94 -12.11
C GLY A 195 -16.73 1.43 -11.35
N MET A 196 -15.74 0.78 -12.00
CA MET A 196 -14.52 0.30 -11.34
C MET A 196 -13.30 1.14 -11.72
N GLN A 197 -12.70 1.83 -10.74
CA GLN A 197 -11.50 2.63 -10.95
C GLN A 197 -10.29 2.06 -10.17
N PRO A 198 -9.16 1.73 -10.85
CA PRO A 198 -7.97 1.23 -10.17
C PRO A 198 -7.20 2.35 -9.46
N ARG A 199 -6.66 2.04 -8.27
CA ARG A 199 -5.84 2.95 -7.46
C ARG A 199 -4.37 2.92 -7.85
N ILE A 200 -4.07 3.01 -9.14
CA ILE A 200 -2.72 2.87 -9.70
C ILE A 200 -2.17 4.19 -10.25
N VAL A 201 -0.86 4.39 -10.10
CA VAL A 201 -0.15 5.49 -10.78
C VAL A 201 0.37 4.99 -12.13
N PRO A 202 0.08 5.69 -13.25
CA PRO A 202 0.59 5.31 -14.56
C PRO A 202 2.13 5.25 -14.59
N ARG A 203 2.71 4.23 -15.22
CA ARG A 203 4.18 4.06 -15.29
C ARG A 203 4.93 5.27 -15.84
N ALA A 204 4.35 5.96 -16.83
CA ALA A 204 4.94 7.18 -17.37
C ALA A 204 5.06 8.25 -16.27
N THR A 205 4.00 8.40 -15.46
CA THR A 205 3.97 9.33 -14.34
C THR A 205 5.04 9.02 -13.31
N LEU A 206 5.21 7.75 -12.96
CA LEU A 206 6.29 7.30 -12.07
C LEU A 206 7.67 7.70 -12.60
N GLY A 207 7.91 7.40 -13.88
CA GLY A 207 9.19 7.69 -14.52
C GLY A 207 9.51 9.19 -14.57
N PHE A 208 8.54 10.04 -14.92
CA PHE A 208 8.76 11.49 -14.97
C PHE A 208 8.91 12.12 -13.58
N THR A 209 8.08 11.71 -12.64
CA THR A 209 8.14 12.18 -11.24
C THR A 209 9.49 11.83 -10.61
N TYR A 210 9.92 10.57 -10.69
CA TYR A 210 11.21 10.14 -10.15
C TYR A 210 12.38 10.88 -10.80
N ARG A 211 12.47 10.92 -12.14
CA ARG A 211 13.59 11.58 -12.84
C ARG A 211 13.70 13.07 -12.54
N THR A 212 12.58 13.75 -12.33
CA THR A 212 12.55 15.19 -12.02
C THR A 212 12.93 15.48 -10.57
N HIS A 213 12.68 14.52 -9.67
CA HIS A 213 12.92 14.65 -8.24
C HIS A 213 13.94 13.62 -7.72
N LYS A 214 14.91 13.25 -8.56
CA LYS A 214 15.83 12.14 -8.29
C LYS A 214 16.59 12.32 -6.98
N ASP A 215 17.25 13.46 -6.81
CA ASP A 215 18.05 13.76 -5.62
C ASP A 215 17.22 13.73 -4.33
N PHE A 216 15.93 14.08 -4.42
CA PHE A 216 15.02 14.00 -3.28
C PHE A 216 14.73 12.54 -2.92
N TYR A 217 14.38 11.69 -3.88
CA TYR A 217 14.02 10.29 -3.60
C TYR A 217 15.23 9.43 -3.26
N ASP A 218 16.34 9.59 -3.98
CA ASP A 218 17.60 8.92 -3.65
C ASP A 218 18.07 9.25 -2.23
N GLY A 219 17.83 10.48 -1.77
CA GLY A 219 18.20 10.92 -0.43
C GLY A 219 17.30 10.40 0.69
N LEU A 220 16.20 9.71 0.37
CA LEU A 220 15.26 9.14 1.35
C LEU A 220 15.47 7.65 1.59
N GLN A 221 16.04 6.92 0.64
CA GLN A 221 16.24 5.48 0.75
C GLN A 221 17.25 5.16 1.85
N LEU A 222 17.00 4.08 2.59
CA LEU A 222 18.00 3.58 3.52
C LEU A 222 19.25 3.22 2.75
N ARG A 223 20.42 3.41 3.38
CA ARG A 223 21.67 3.01 2.74
C ARG A 223 21.84 1.50 2.92
N PRO A 224 22.36 0.75 1.94
CA PRO A 224 22.52 -0.70 2.04
C PRO A 224 23.35 -1.17 3.24
N ASP A 225 24.23 -0.31 3.74
CA ASP A 225 25.09 -0.57 4.90
C ASP A 225 24.41 -0.29 6.25
N GLU A 226 23.19 0.27 6.26
CA GLU A 226 22.43 0.57 7.47
C GLU A 226 21.41 -0.53 7.78
N PRO A 227 21.49 -1.19 8.95
CA PRO A 227 20.49 -2.16 9.34
C PRO A 227 19.15 -1.47 9.56
N ARG A 228 18.06 -2.00 8.97
CA ARG A 228 16.69 -1.54 9.25
C ARG A 228 16.45 -1.50 10.76
N PRO A 229 15.85 -0.42 11.31
CA PRO A 229 15.65 -0.29 12.74
C PRO A 229 14.68 -1.35 13.27
N VAL A 230 14.89 -1.78 14.52
CA VAL A 230 14.08 -2.84 15.13
C VAL A 230 12.71 -2.30 15.53
N VAL A 231 11.65 -2.84 14.91
CA VAL A 231 10.26 -2.54 15.27
C VAL A 231 9.83 -3.34 16.51
N LYS A 232 9.75 -2.67 17.65
CA LYS A 232 9.36 -3.30 18.94
C LYS A 232 7.84 -3.37 19.15
N ALA A 233 7.09 -2.52 18.45
CA ALA A 233 5.64 -2.60 18.38
C ALA A 233 5.21 -3.85 17.61
N ARG A 234 3.95 -4.27 17.80
CA ARG A 234 3.34 -5.35 17.03
C ARG A 234 2.56 -4.71 15.89
N VAL A 235 2.94 -5.01 14.65
CA VAL A 235 2.29 -4.43 13.48
C VAL A 235 1.52 -5.51 12.74
N ARG A 236 0.28 -5.18 12.38
CA ARG A 236 -0.57 -6.00 11.53
C ARG A 236 -1.11 -5.13 10.40
N LEU A 237 -0.86 -5.57 9.17
CA LEU A 237 -1.25 -4.86 7.96
C LEU A 237 -2.20 -5.74 7.15
N PHE A 238 -3.34 -5.17 6.80
CA PHE A 238 -4.23 -5.69 5.78
C PHE A 238 -4.16 -4.78 4.56
N SER A 239 -3.81 -5.32 3.40
CA SER A 239 -3.81 -4.60 2.12
C SER A 239 -4.98 -5.05 1.24
N GLY A 240 -5.43 -4.15 0.36
CA GLY A 240 -6.59 -4.41 -0.51
C GLY A 240 -6.34 -5.42 -1.63
N CYS A 241 -5.08 -5.63 -2.01
CA CYS A 241 -4.70 -6.53 -3.08
C CYS A 241 -3.33 -7.19 -2.82
N LEU A 242 -3.02 -8.25 -3.58
CA LEU A 242 -1.67 -8.82 -3.69
C LEU A 242 -0.75 -7.89 -4.51
N ASP A 243 0.56 -8.09 -4.41
CA ASP A 243 1.59 -7.26 -5.06
C ASP A 243 1.44 -7.20 -6.58
N GLN A 244 0.88 -8.26 -7.20
CA GLN A 244 0.64 -8.35 -8.65
C GLN A 244 -0.75 -7.90 -9.09
N GLN A 245 -1.61 -7.48 -8.17
CA GLN A 245 -3.00 -7.04 -8.41
C GLN A 245 -3.20 -5.57 -8.09
N SER A 246 -4.32 -5.00 -8.51
CA SER A 246 -4.72 -3.65 -8.15
C SER A 246 -5.86 -3.67 -7.13
N SER A 247 -5.87 -2.69 -6.24
CA SER A 247 -7.03 -2.30 -5.46
C SER A 247 -7.91 -1.34 -6.27
N PHE A 248 -9.23 -1.48 -6.13
CA PHE A 248 -10.23 -0.75 -6.91
C PHE A 248 -11.18 0.03 -6.00
N GLU A 249 -11.70 1.14 -6.53
CA GLU A 249 -12.86 1.82 -5.98
C GLU A 249 -14.07 1.72 -6.89
N ASP A 250 -15.22 1.62 -6.23
CA ASP A 250 -16.55 1.62 -6.80
C ASP A 250 -17.03 3.07 -6.92
N THR A 251 -16.97 3.62 -8.13
CA THR A 251 -17.38 5.00 -8.43
C THR A 251 -18.89 5.15 -8.60
N GLU A 252 -19.64 4.04 -8.66
CA GLU A 252 -21.11 4.06 -8.71
C GLU A 252 -21.76 4.05 -7.34
N SER A 253 -21.03 3.65 -6.30
CA SER A 253 -21.50 3.80 -4.92
C SER A 253 -21.65 5.26 -4.49
N ASP A 254 -22.58 5.51 -3.55
CA ASP A 254 -22.82 6.85 -2.99
C ASP A 254 -22.72 6.82 -1.46
N PRO A 255 -21.67 7.43 -0.87
CA PRO A 255 -20.52 8.01 -1.56
C PRO A 255 -19.62 6.95 -2.24
N PRO A 256 -18.81 7.32 -3.26
CA PRO A 256 -17.81 6.43 -3.84
C PRO A 256 -16.90 5.83 -2.77
N GLN A 257 -16.47 4.58 -2.94
CA GLN A 257 -15.71 3.88 -1.90
C GLN A 257 -14.78 2.79 -2.45
N GLY A 258 -13.66 2.56 -1.76
CA GLY A 258 -12.82 1.39 -2.01
C GLY A 258 -13.56 0.09 -1.72
N TYR A 259 -13.48 -0.89 -2.62
CA TYR A 259 -14.12 -2.19 -2.42
C TYR A 259 -13.55 -2.91 -1.19
N PHE A 260 -12.24 -2.80 -0.96
CA PHE A 260 -11.60 -3.38 0.21
C PHE A 260 -12.04 -2.67 1.50
N THR A 261 -12.03 -1.32 1.52
CA THR A 261 -12.50 -0.54 2.68
C THR A 261 -13.95 -0.87 3.03
N ARG A 262 -14.84 -0.96 2.03
CA ARG A 262 -16.24 -1.38 2.25
C ARG A 262 -16.33 -2.75 2.90
N SER A 263 -15.53 -3.70 2.42
CA SER A 263 -15.51 -5.04 2.98
C SER A 263 -15.01 -5.07 4.43
N VAL A 264 -13.96 -4.30 4.75
CA VAL A 264 -13.44 -4.12 6.11
C VAL A 264 -14.52 -3.54 7.02
N LEU A 265 -15.17 -2.45 6.60
CA LEU A 265 -16.23 -1.81 7.39
C LEU A 265 -17.39 -2.75 7.66
N LYS A 266 -17.83 -3.51 6.64
CA LYS A 266 -18.89 -4.50 6.80
C LYS A 266 -18.49 -5.62 7.76
N ALA A 267 -17.27 -6.14 7.65
CA ALA A 267 -16.76 -7.15 8.57
C ALA A 267 -16.67 -6.63 10.02
N LEU A 268 -16.32 -5.35 10.21
CA LEU A 268 -16.32 -4.70 11.54
C LEU A 268 -17.75 -4.51 12.07
N GLU A 269 -18.71 -4.11 11.23
CA GLU A 269 -20.10 -3.94 11.64
C GLU A 269 -20.77 -5.26 12.03
N GLU A 270 -20.50 -6.34 11.28
CA GLU A 270 -20.98 -7.69 11.60
C GLU A 270 -20.39 -8.22 12.92
N GLY A 271 -19.16 -7.81 13.26
CA GLY A 271 -18.45 -8.26 14.44
C GLY A 271 -18.28 -9.79 14.52
N ALA A 272 -18.26 -10.32 15.74
CA ALA A 272 -18.34 -11.75 16.05
C ALA A 272 -17.25 -12.63 15.39
N PHE A 273 -16.00 -12.18 15.39
CA PHE A 273 -14.83 -12.99 15.07
C PHE A 273 -13.97 -13.19 16.34
N ALA A 274 -13.40 -14.39 16.51
CA ALA A 274 -12.60 -14.75 17.67
C ALA A 274 -11.11 -14.39 17.52
N ASN A 275 -10.67 -14.04 16.32
CA ASN A 275 -9.28 -13.70 16.00
C ASN A 275 -9.18 -12.97 14.65
N TYR A 276 -7.97 -12.51 14.30
CA TYR A 276 -7.71 -11.81 13.06
C TYR A 276 -7.83 -12.69 11.81
N ASP A 277 -7.67 -14.00 11.90
CA ASP A 277 -7.81 -14.90 10.76
C ASP A 277 -9.30 -15.02 10.37
N GLU A 278 -10.19 -15.19 11.35
CA GLU A 278 -11.64 -15.16 11.14
C GLU A 278 -12.11 -13.80 10.60
N PHE A 279 -11.56 -12.70 11.14
CA PHE A 279 -11.83 -11.37 10.63
C PHE A 279 -11.38 -11.22 9.17
N PHE A 280 -10.20 -11.76 8.82
CA PHE A 280 -9.69 -11.74 7.46
C PHE A 280 -10.53 -12.57 6.49
N GLU A 281 -10.96 -13.77 6.91
CA GLU A 281 -11.91 -14.57 6.13
C GLU A 281 -13.22 -13.83 5.90
N ARG A 282 -13.69 -13.06 6.89
CA ARG A 282 -14.87 -12.21 6.73
C ARG A 282 -14.64 -11.09 5.71
N ILE A 283 -13.48 -10.43 5.74
CA ILE A 283 -13.11 -9.42 4.74
C ILE A 283 -13.09 -10.03 3.33
N LYS A 284 -12.52 -11.22 3.16
CA LYS A 284 -12.55 -11.88 1.85
C LYS A 284 -13.97 -12.25 1.42
N ALA A 285 -14.80 -12.74 2.33
CA ALA A 285 -16.18 -13.11 2.05
C ALA A 285 -17.10 -11.91 1.75
N ASN A 286 -16.78 -10.73 2.29
CA ASN A 286 -17.53 -9.49 2.09
C ASN A 286 -17.07 -8.66 0.88
N LEU A 287 -15.99 -9.08 0.22
CA LEU A 287 -15.55 -8.43 -1.01
C LEU A 287 -16.59 -8.62 -2.11
N ASP A 288 -16.87 -7.55 -2.85
CA ASP A 288 -17.82 -7.61 -3.98
C ASP A 288 -17.40 -8.73 -4.97
N PRO A 289 -18.32 -9.60 -5.43
CA PRO A 289 -17.97 -10.71 -6.30
C PRO A 289 -17.28 -10.30 -7.61
N GLY A 290 -17.61 -9.13 -8.17
CA GLY A 290 -16.95 -8.60 -9.36
C GLY A 290 -15.52 -8.15 -9.04
N ALA A 291 -15.34 -7.44 -7.92
CA ALA A 291 -14.01 -7.02 -7.47
C ALA A 291 -13.13 -8.22 -7.04
N ALA A 292 -13.70 -9.26 -6.44
CA ALA A 292 -12.99 -10.46 -5.99
C ALA A 292 -12.35 -11.28 -7.14
N LEU A 293 -12.75 -11.02 -8.39
CA LEU A 293 -12.10 -11.59 -9.58
C LEU A 293 -10.76 -10.92 -9.90
N LEU A 294 -10.54 -9.70 -9.41
CA LEU A 294 -9.40 -8.85 -9.79
C LEU A 294 -8.48 -8.54 -8.62
N GLN A 295 -9.03 -8.42 -7.40
CA GLN A 295 -8.26 -8.10 -6.21
C GLN A 295 -8.45 -9.15 -5.12
N THR A 296 -7.37 -9.49 -4.44
CA THR A 296 -7.37 -10.41 -3.29
C THR A 296 -6.68 -9.72 -2.12
N PRO A 297 -7.42 -9.42 -1.04
CA PRO A 297 -6.82 -8.83 0.15
C PRO A 297 -5.68 -9.69 0.68
N HIS A 298 -4.68 -9.04 1.26
CA HIS A 298 -3.53 -9.71 1.86
C HIS A 298 -3.33 -9.26 3.31
N HIS A 299 -2.67 -10.10 4.10
CA HIS A 299 -2.56 -9.93 5.53
C HIS A 299 -1.16 -10.31 6.01
N THR A 300 -0.45 -9.34 6.58
CA THR A 300 0.92 -9.51 7.08
C THR A 300 1.04 -9.07 8.52
N VAL A 301 2.04 -9.66 9.19
CA VAL A 301 2.32 -9.41 10.61
C VAL A 301 3.83 -9.33 10.79
N PHE A 302 4.30 -8.30 11.48
CA PHE A 302 5.72 -8.11 11.75
C PHE A 302 5.96 -7.32 13.06
N GLY A 303 7.23 -7.24 13.44
CA GLY A 303 7.66 -6.62 14.71
C GLY A 303 7.40 -7.48 15.94
N GLY A 304 7.53 -6.86 17.12
CA GLY A 304 7.39 -7.52 18.42
C GLY A 304 8.62 -8.36 18.82
N LYS A 305 8.71 -8.71 20.11
CA LYS A 305 9.89 -9.37 20.72
C LYS A 305 10.32 -10.69 20.06
N ASP A 306 9.39 -11.39 19.40
CA ASP A 306 9.62 -12.72 18.83
C ASP A 306 9.46 -12.75 17.29
N GLY A 307 9.30 -11.58 16.65
CA GLY A 307 8.96 -11.47 15.22
C GLY A 307 7.57 -12.02 14.86
N LYS A 308 6.79 -12.41 15.87
CA LYS A 308 5.42 -12.94 15.74
C LYS A 308 4.50 -11.90 16.36
N GLY A 309 3.68 -11.23 15.56
CA GLY A 309 2.63 -10.36 16.10
C GLY A 309 1.63 -11.16 16.93
N ASP A 310 0.83 -10.47 17.73
CA ASP A 310 0.00 -11.16 18.72
C ASP A 310 -1.19 -11.88 18.08
N GLY A 311 -1.42 -13.13 18.47
CA GLY A 311 -2.64 -13.87 18.18
C GLY A 311 -3.84 -13.39 19.01
N ARG A 312 -3.87 -12.11 19.41
CA ARG A 312 -4.96 -11.54 20.23
C ARG A 312 -5.96 -10.79 19.35
N LEU A 313 -7.21 -10.77 19.83
CA LEU A 313 -8.40 -10.17 19.22
C LEU A 313 -8.13 -8.76 18.65
N PRO A 314 -8.84 -8.34 17.60
CA PRO A 314 -8.69 -7.00 17.08
C PRO A 314 -9.12 -5.91 18.06
N PHE A 315 -8.60 -4.71 17.82
CA PHE A 315 -8.69 -3.53 18.69
C PHE A 315 -10.11 -3.01 18.97
N PHE A 316 -11.07 -3.56 18.25
CA PHE A 316 -12.49 -3.33 18.35
C PHE A 316 -13.03 -4.48 19.21
N GLY A 317 -13.25 -4.22 20.50
CA GLY A 317 -13.70 -5.24 21.44
C GLY A 317 -15.10 -5.70 21.08
N PHE A 318 -15.20 -6.85 20.42
CA PHE A 318 -16.43 -7.60 20.20
C PHE A 318 -16.52 -8.74 21.22
#